data_AF-A0A1H9HTS8-F1
#
_entry.id   AF-A0A1H9HTS8-F1
#
_cell.length_a   1.000
_cell.length_b   1.000
_cell.length_c   1.000
_cell.angle_alpha   90.00
_cell.angle_beta   90.00
_cell.angle_gamma   90.00
#
_symmetry.space_group_name_H-M   'P 1'
#
loop_
_entity.id
_entity.type
_entity.pdbx_description
1 polymer ?
#
loop_
_entity_poly.entity_id
_entity_poly.type
_entity_poly.pdbx_seq_one_letter_code
_entity_poly.pdbx_strand_id
1 'polypeptide(L)'
;MQFVFAAIRLAGEVIALQMGLSFASFFDSGSHSSLSVVSRLLTYMSLLLFVNVDGIVWMIEHLADSFEQLPYDTLTPLTGSFIDLAQLGGAIFSQALQLSLPLIFMLLAVNLALGLLNRMTPQFSAFVIGFPLTLLIGIFSLYQSMPMLLDAIQAMLLNQSQQLLLIFSAR
;
A
#
# COMPACT_ATOMS: atom_id res chain seq x y z
N MET A 1 -6.80 -5.27 -10.48
CA MET A 1 -7.02 -3.96 -9.82
C MET A 1 -7.14 -4.03 -8.31
N GLN A 2 -7.96 -4.92 -7.71
CA GLN A 2 -8.06 -5.01 -6.23
C GLN A 2 -6.70 -5.29 -5.55
N PHE A 3 -5.79 -6.01 -6.20
CA PHE A 3 -4.44 -6.27 -5.71
C PHE A 3 -3.59 -4.99 -5.55
N VAL A 4 -3.62 -4.06 -6.52
CA VAL A 4 -2.93 -2.75 -6.37
C VAL A 4 -3.47 -2.00 -5.16
N PHE A 5 -4.80 -1.89 -5.03
CA PHE A 5 -5.41 -1.19 -3.90
C PHE A 5 -5.11 -1.87 -2.56
N ALA A 6 -5.04 -3.21 -2.52
CA ALA A 6 -4.62 -3.95 -1.33
C ALA A 6 -3.15 -3.65 -0.97
N ALA A 7 -2.26 -3.54 -1.94
CA ALA A 7 -0.86 -3.19 -1.71
C ALA A 7 -0.71 -1.77 -1.17
N ILE A 8 -1.46 -0.81 -1.73
CA ILE A 8 -1.44 0.60 -1.27
C ILE A 8 -1.98 0.72 0.16
N ARG A 9 -3.08 0.01 0.48
CA ARG A 9 -3.61 -0.07 1.84
C ARG A 9 -2.58 -0.63 2.80
N LEU A 10 -1.96 -1.76 2.45
CA LEU A 10 -0.95 -2.38 3.30
C LEU A 10 0.26 -1.45 3.51
N ALA A 11 0.73 -0.76 2.47
CA ALA A 11 1.81 0.21 2.58
C ALA A 11 1.45 1.34 3.57
N GLY A 12 0.23 1.87 3.48
CA GLY A 12 -0.23 2.91 4.39
C GLY A 12 -0.39 2.44 5.83
N GLU A 13 -0.79 1.18 6.05
CA GLU A 13 -0.80 0.59 7.39
C GLU A 13 0.62 0.45 7.96
N VAL A 14 1.58 -0.02 7.15
CA VAL A 14 2.98 -0.14 7.55
C VAL A 14 3.57 1.23 7.92
N ILE A 15 3.27 2.27 7.14
CA ILE A 15 3.69 3.64 7.46
C ILE A 15 3.04 4.12 8.77
N ALA A 16 1.74 3.91 8.95
CA ALA A 16 1.03 4.31 10.17
C ALA A 16 1.57 3.60 11.43
N LEU A 17 1.90 2.31 11.30
CA LEU A 17 2.57 1.52 12.34
C LEU A 17 3.89 2.16 12.72
N GLN A 18 4.71 2.53 11.74
CA GLN A 18 6.03 3.11 11.97
C GLN A 18 5.96 4.52 12.59
N MET A 19 4.89 5.27 12.33
CA MET A 19 4.61 6.57 12.97
C MET A 19 4.07 6.45 14.40
N GLY A 20 3.72 5.24 14.85
CA GLY A 20 3.11 4.99 16.16
C GLY A 20 1.60 5.24 16.21
N LEU A 21 0.95 5.53 15.08
CA LEU A 21 -0.50 5.78 15.02
C LEU A 21 -1.32 4.52 15.32
N SER A 22 -0.74 3.35 15.08
CA SER A 22 -1.42 2.07 15.30
C SER A 22 -1.60 1.71 16.78
N PHE A 23 -0.95 2.41 17.73
CA PHE A 23 -1.23 2.21 19.16
C PHE A 23 -2.69 2.54 19.49
N ALA A 24 -3.26 3.58 18.86
CA ALA A 24 -4.66 3.95 19.09
C ALA A 24 -5.64 2.82 18.69
N SER A 25 -5.34 2.07 17.63
CA SER A 25 -6.17 0.94 17.17
C SER A 25 -5.96 -0.35 17.97
N PHE A 26 -4.82 -0.52 18.65
CA PHE A 26 -4.59 -1.67 19.54
C PHE A 26 -5.36 -1.57 20.86
N PHE A 27 -5.55 -0.35 21.38
CA PHE A 27 -6.26 -0.13 22.65
C PHE A 27 -7.78 -0.02 22.50
N ASP A 28 -8.29 0.27 21.29
CA ASP A 28 -9.72 0.28 21.00
C ASP A 28 -10.14 -0.97 20.22
N SER A 29 -10.34 -2.07 20.95
CA SER A 29 -10.87 -3.35 20.43
C SER A 29 -12.38 -3.32 20.16
N GLY A 30 -13.08 -2.22 20.48
CA GLY A 30 -14.50 -2.01 20.22
C GLY A 30 -14.78 -1.28 18.91
N SER A 31 -13.82 -0.48 18.42
CA SER A 31 -13.89 0.08 17.07
C SER A 31 -13.66 -1.04 16.05
N HIS A 32 -14.61 -1.19 15.13
CA HIS A 32 -14.49 -2.14 14.03
C HIS A 32 -13.23 -1.78 13.25
N SER A 33 -12.22 -2.66 13.26
CA SER A 33 -10.89 -2.52 12.66
C SER A 33 -10.82 -1.42 11.59
N SER A 34 -10.57 -0.19 12.03
CA SER A 34 -10.66 0.95 11.12
C SER A 34 -9.32 1.11 10.45
N LEU A 35 -9.31 1.19 9.11
CA LEU A 35 -8.10 1.51 8.35
C LEU A 35 -7.46 2.75 8.96
N SER A 36 -6.14 2.70 9.16
CA SER A 36 -5.40 3.82 9.70
C SER A 36 -5.58 5.08 8.84
N VAL A 37 -5.41 6.24 9.45
CA VAL A 37 -5.59 7.53 8.76
C VAL A 37 -4.69 7.63 7.53
N VAL A 38 -3.45 7.13 7.61
CA VAL A 38 -2.49 7.13 6.49
C VAL A 38 -2.93 6.16 5.40
N SER A 39 -3.32 4.93 5.75
CA SER A 39 -3.86 3.94 4.82
C SER A 39 -5.07 4.46 4.06
N ARG A 40 -5.98 5.13 4.78
CA ARG A 40 -7.16 5.76 4.21
C ARG A 40 -6.82 6.91 3.27
N LEU A 41 -5.89 7.77 3.66
CA LEU A 41 -5.41 8.88 2.82
C LEU A 41 -4.81 8.37 1.52
N LEU A 42 -3.89 7.40 1.58
CA LEU A 42 -3.27 6.81 0.37
C LEU A 42 -4.32 6.08 -0.50
N THR A 43 -5.30 5.42 0.12
CA THR A 43 -6.41 4.80 -0.61
C THR A 43 -7.24 5.84 -1.35
N TYR A 44 -7.56 6.99 -0.74
CA TYR A 44 -8.29 8.05 -1.44
C TYR A 44 -7.46 8.71 -2.54
N MET A 45 -6.17 8.96 -2.30
CA MET A 45 -5.27 9.49 -3.32
C MET A 45 -5.14 8.54 -4.52
N SER A 46 -4.99 7.24 -4.28
CA SER A 46 -4.94 6.23 -5.34
C SER A 46 -6.25 6.10 -6.09
N LEU A 47 -7.41 6.26 -5.44
CA LEU A 47 -8.70 6.29 -6.12
C LEU A 47 -8.83 7.51 -7.03
N LEU A 48 -8.41 8.70 -6.56
CA LEU A 48 -8.39 9.91 -7.38
C LEU A 48 -7.46 9.76 -8.58
N LEU A 49 -6.26 9.20 -8.39
CA LEU A 49 -5.34 8.88 -9.48
C LEU A 49 -5.94 7.87 -10.46
N PHE A 50 -6.59 6.82 -9.96
CA PHE A 50 -7.24 5.82 -10.79
C PHE A 50 -8.32 6.42 -11.70
N VAL A 51 -9.10 7.38 -11.18
CA VAL A 51 -10.07 8.13 -11.98
C VAL A 51 -9.35 9.08 -12.96
N ASN A 52 -8.24 9.71 -12.55
CA ASN A 52 -7.49 10.64 -13.39
C ASN A 52 -6.85 9.98 -14.61
N VAL A 53 -6.48 8.70 -14.51
CA VAL A 53 -5.92 7.92 -15.63
C VAL A 53 -6.97 7.15 -16.43
N ASP A 54 -8.26 7.51 -16.28
CA ASP A 54 -9.38 6.81 -16.92
C ASP A 54 -9.44 5.30 -16.60
N GLY A 55 -8.97 4.90 -15.41
CA GLY A 55 -8.85 3.49 -15.03
C GLY A 55 -10.18 2.73 -15.03
N ILE A 56 -11.32 3.44 -14.88
CA ILE A 56 -12.66 2.85 -15.03
C ILE A 56 -12.90 2.40 -16.47
N VAL A 57 -12.50 3.20 -17.46
CA VAL A 57 -12.61 2.86 -18.88
C VAL A 57 -11.77 1.62 -19.18
N TRP A 58 -10.52 1.59 -18.70
CA TRP A 58 -9.67 0.40 -18.83
C TRP A 58 -10.34 -0.85 -18.28
N MET A 59 -10.96 -0.78 -17.10
CA MET A 59 -11.65 -1.94 -16.53
C MET A 59 -12.79 -2.46 -17.42
N ILE A 60 -13.52 -1.57 -18.08
CA ILE A 60 -14.61 -1.95 -18.99
C ILE A 60 -14.05 -2.56 -20.27
N GLU A 61 -13.02 -1.95 -20.86
CA GLU A 61 -12.33 -2.46 -22.06
C GLU A 61 -11.76 -3.87 -21.81
N HIS A 62 -11.03 -4.07 -20.72
CA HIS A 62 -10.43 -5.37 -20.40
C HIS A 62 -11.51 -6.44 -20.11
N LEU A 63 -12.66 -6.03 -19.57
CA LEU A 63 -13.78 -6.94 -19.38
C LEU A 63 -14.38 -7.36 -20.73
N ALA A 64 -14.54 -6.41 -21.67
CA ALA A 64 -15.02 -6.70 -23.02
C ALA A 64 -14.06 -7.64 -23.76
N ASP A 65 -12.75 -7.35 -23.74
CA ASP A 65 -11.71 -8.18 -24.35
C ASP A 65 -11.67 -9.60 -23.78
N SER A 66 -11.94 -9.75 -22.48
CA SER A 66 -12.02 -11.07 -21.83
C SER A 66 -13.12 -11.96 -22.43
N PHE A 67 -14.20 -11.40 -22.95
CA PHE A 67 -15.28 -12.18 -23.57
C PHE A 67 -14.96 -12.61 -25.01
N GLU A 68 -14.10 -11.87 -25.71
CA GLU A 68 -13.60 -12.29 -27.02
C GLU A 68 -12.60 -13.45 -26.89
N GLN A 69 -11.77 -13.42 -25.84
CA GLN A 69 -10.68 -14.38 -25.65
C GLN A 69 -11.11 -15.66 -24.91
N LEU A 70 -12.17 -15.61 -24.09
CA LEU A 70 -12.83 -16.81 -23.55
C LEU A 70 -14.27 -16.91 -24.06
N PRO A 71 -14.50 -17.59 -25.20
CA PRO A 71 -15.83 -17.93 -25.66
C PRO A 71 -16.55 -18.77 -24.60
N TYR A 72 -17.86 -18.55 -24.42
CA TYR A 72 -18.71 -19.25 -23.45
C TYR A 72 -18.78 -20.78 -23.65
N ASP A 73 -18.30 -21.28 -24.79
CA ASP A 73 -18.28 -22.70 -25.19
C ASP A 73 -17.10 -23.47 -24.55
N THR A 74 -15.95 -22.83 -24.37
CA THR A 74 -14.73 -23.49 -23.88
C THR A 74 -14.54 -23.28 -22.39
N LEU A 75 -15.30 -24.02 -21.57
CA LEU A 75 -15.06 -24.13 -20.12
C LEU A 75 -13.84 -25.04 -19.85
N THR A 76 -12.64 -24.60 -20.24
CA THR A 76 -11.41 -25.25 -19.78
C THR A 76 -11.29 -25.05 -18.27
N PRO A 77 -11.16 -26.13 -17.47
CA PRO A 77 -11.00 -26.01 -16.02
C PRO A 77 -9.81 -25.12 -15.67
N LEU A 78 -9.99 -24.19 -14.73
CA LEU A 78 -8.97 -23.28 -14.19
C LEU A 78 -7.95 -24.03 -13.29
N THR A 79 -7.49 -25.21 -13.70
CA THR A 79 -6.70 -26.13 -12.86
C THR A 79 -5.28 -25.64 -12.55
N GLY A 80 -4.74 -24.68 -13.30
CA GLY A 80 -3.47 -24.00 -12.97
C GLY A 80 -3.61 -22.72 -12.14
N SER A 81 -4.83 -22.19 -11.98
CA SER A 81 -5.04 -20.79 -11.57
C SER A 81 -4.81 -20.51 -10.08
N PHE A 82 -4.92 -21.51 -9.20
CA PHE A 82 -4.90 -21.27 -7.74
C PHE A 82 -3.49 -21.01 -7.19
N ILE A 83 -2.46 -21.64 -7.76
CA ILE A 83 -1.06 -21.41 -7.36
C ILE A 83 -0.61 -20.01 -7.80
N ASP A 84 -1.00 -19.59 -9.00
CA ASP A 84 -0.73 -18.24 -9.51
C ASP A 84 -1.42 -17.18 -8.66
N LEU A 85 -2.67 -17.42 -8.25
CA LEU A 85 -3.39 -16.55 -7.31
C LEU A 85 -2.70 -16.44 -5.94
N ALA A 86 -2.10 -17.53 -5.44
CA ALA A 86 -1.35 -17.50 -4.19
C ALA A 86 -0.04 -16.68 -4.32
N GLN A 87 0.64 -16.77 -5.47
CA GLN A 87 1.85 -15.96 -5.74
C GLN A 87 1.54 -14.46 -5.83
N LEU A 88 0.34 -14.09 -6.28
CA LEU A 88 -0.11 -12.69 -6.27
C LEU A 88 -0.15 -12.10 -4.85
N GLY A 89 -0.39 -12.90 -3.82
CA GLY A 89 -0.30 -12.46 -2.42
C GLY A 89 1.10 -11.94 -2.05
N GLY A 90 2.15 -12.63 -2.51
CA GLY A 90 3.53 -12.17 -2.33
C GLY A 90 3.82 -10.87 -3.09
N ALA A 91 3.21 -10.70 -4.27
CA ALA A 91 3.31 -9.46 -5.03
C ALA A 91 2.71 -8.27 -4.25
N ILE A 92 1.56 -8.43 -3.58
CA ILE A 92 0.95 -7.39 -2.74
C ILE A 92 1.95 -6.93 -1.67
N PHE A 93 2.55 -7.88 -0.94
CA PHE A 93 3.49 -7.56 0.14
C PHE A 93 4.74 -6.85 -0.37
N SER A 94 5.36 -7.37 -1.44
CA SER A 94 6.55 -6.78 -2.02
C SER A 94 6.33 -5.35 -2.52
N GLN A 95 5.20 -5.11 -3.21
CA GLN A 95 4.82 -3.80 -3.72
C GLN A 95 4.52 -2.82 -2.59
N ALA A 96 3.79 -3.29 -1.57
CA ALA A 96 3.49 -2.47 -0.39
C ALA A 96 4.75 -2.07 0.37
N LEU A 97 5.71 -3.00 0.50
CA LEU A 97 6.99 -2.75 1.15
C LEU A 97 7.84 -1.75 0.34
N GLN A 98 7.88 -1.89 -0.99
CA GLN A 98 8.57 -0.93 -1.86
C GLN A 98 7.99 0.48 -1.74
N LEU A 99 6.66 0.60 -1.68
CA LEU A 99 5.98 1.89 -1.53
C LEU A 99 6.28 2.54 -0.16
N SER A 100 6.33 1.73 0.91
CA SER A 100 6.56 2.22 2.29
C SER A 100 8.03 2.39 2.65
N LEU A 101 8.95 1.77 1.91
CA LEU A 101 10.40 1.78 2.10
C LEU A 101 11.00 3.14 2.47
N PRO A 102 10.79 4.24 1.71
CA PRO A 102 11.41 5.54 2.00
C PRO A 102 11.04 6.07 3.39
N LEU A 103 9.80 5.86 3.80
CA LEU A 103 9.29 6.32 5.09
C LEU A 103 9.76 5.42 6.23
N ILE A 104 9.78 4.10 6.00
CA ILE A 104 10.31 3.14 6.97
C ILE A 104 11.75 3.48 7.29
N PHE A 105 12.62 3.66 6.29
CA PHE A 105 14.03 3.98 6.51
C PHE A 105 14.22 5.26 7.31
N MET A 106 13.48 6.32 6.96
CA MET A 106 13.59 7.58 7.68
C MET A 106 13.13 7.45 9.14
N LEU A 107 11.96 6.84 9.37
CA LEU A 107 11.43 6.69 10.72
C LEU A 107 12.22 5.69 11.57
N LEU A 108 12.84 4.68 10.95
CA LEU A 108 13.76 3.78 11.63
C LEU A 108 15.01 4.53 12.08
N ALA A 109 15.57 5.41 11.24
CA ALA A 109 16.68 6.28 11.63
C ALA A 109 16.31 7.21 12.81
N VAL A 110 15.09 7.77 12.81
CA VAL A 110 14.57 8.57 13.93
C VAL A 110 14.45 7.73 15.21
N ASN A 111 13.89 6.53 15.12
CA ASN A 111 13.77 5.63 16.27
C ASN A 111 15.15 5.21 16.82
N LEU A 112 16.13 5.00 15.94
CA LEU A 112 17.50 4.72 16.34
C LEU A 112 18.13 5.93 17.06
N ALA A 113 17.95 7.14 16.53
CA ALA A 113 18.41 8.37 17.17
C ALA A 113 17.77 8.58 18.55
N LEU A 114 16.46 8.33 18.67
CA LEU A 114 15.74 8.35 19.95
C LEU A 114 16.26 7.29 20.93
N GLY A 115 16.55 6.08 20.45
CA GLY A 115 17.12 5.01 21.26
C GLY A 115 18.51 5.37 21.80
N LEU A 116 19.35 6.01 20.99
CA LEU A 116 20.65 6.53 21.41
C LEU A 116 20.51 7.67 22.42
N LEU A 117 19.56 8.59 22.19
CA LEU A 117 19.27 9.68 23.12
C LEU A 117 18.84 9.15 24.48
N ASN A 118 18.00 8.12 24.51
CA ASN A 118 17.53 7.48 25.73
C ASN A 118 18.68 6.90 26.56
N ARG A 119 19.75 6.42 25.91
CA ARG A 119 20.97 5.94 26.57
C ARG A 119 21.81 7.09 27.14
N MET A 120 21.87 8.23 26.46
CA MET A 120 22.69 9.38 26.86
C MET A 120 22.02 10.22 27.95
N THR A 121 20.70 10.36 27.91
CA THR A 121 19.92 11.16 28.86
C THR A 121 18.70 10.37 29.37
N PRO A 122 18.88 9.43 30.32
CA PRO A 122 17.81 8.56 30.82
C PRO A 122 16.73 9.30 31.63
N GLN A 123 16.93 10.59 31.94
CA GLN A 123 15.98 11.44 32.65
C GLN A 123 14.81 11.89 31.75
N PHE A 124 15.05 11.99 30.44
CA PHE A 124 14.00 12.21 29.46
C PHE A 124 13.42 10.86 29.05
N SER A 125 12.19 10.57 29.43
CA SER A 125 11.50 9.38 28.92
C SER A 125 11.35 9.51 27.41
N ALA A 126 12.05 8.69 26.62
CA ALA A 126 11.82 8.62 25.17
C ALA A 126 10.38 8.25 24.82
N PHE A 127 9.57 7.78 25.77
CA PHE A 127 8.15 7.57 25.51
C PHE A 127 7.37 8.90 25.44
N VAL A 128 7.72 9.87 26.28
CA VAL A 128 7.04 11.19 26.34
C VAL A 128 7.42 12.07 25.14
N ILE A 129 8.68 12.01 24.71
CA ILE A 129 9.18 12.83 23.59
C ILE A 129 9.08 12.07 22.26
N GLY A 130 9.25 10.74 22.28
CA GLY A 130 9.38 9.94 21.07
C GLY A 130 8.13 9.96 20.21
N PHE A 131 6.95 9.72 20.78
CA PHE A 131 5.72 9.67 20.00
C PHE A 131 5.40 11.00 19.27
N PRO A 132 5.39 12.17 19.95
CA PRO A 132 5.20 13.45 19.26
C PRO A 132 6.26 13.71 18.18
N LEU A 133 7.52 13.33 18.44
CA LEU A 133 8.62 13.53 17.50
C LEU A 133 8.47 12.63 16.26
N THR A 134 8.23 11.33 16.44
CA THR A 134 8.05 10.37 15.34
C THR A 134 6.83 10.72 14.51
N LEU A 135 5.76 11.21 15.15
CA LEU A 135 4.55 11.64 14.45
C LEU A 135 4.81 12.90 13.61
N LEU A 136 5.44 13.94 14.16
CA LEU A 136 5.76 15.16 13.41
C LEU A 136 6.70 14.88 12.23
N ILE A 137 7.77 14.11 12.49
CA ILE A 137 8.72 13.73 11.43
C ILE A 137 8.04 12.82 10.40
N GLY A 138 7.15 11.92 10.82
CA GLY A 138 6.38 11.06 9.94
C GLY A 138 5.40 11.82 9.03
N ILE A 139 4.72 12.84 9.56
CA ILE A 139 3.84 13.69 8.74
C ILE A 139 4.68 14.51 7.75
N PHE A 140 5.80 15.09 8.20
CA PHE A 140 6.70 15.85 7.36
C PHE A 140 7.32 14.99 6.25
N SER A 141 7.75 13.77 6.58
CA SER A 141 8.31 12.81 5.62
C SER A 141 7.29 12.38 4.59
N LEU A 142 6.07 12.08 5.05
CA LEU A 142 4.95 11.72 4.21
C LEU A 142 4.63 12.85 3.24
N TYR A 143 4.51 14.09 3.71
CA TYR A 143 4.32 15.27 2.86
C TYR A 143 5.44 15.41 1.81
N GLN A 144 6.71 15.31 2.21
CA GLN A 144 7.84 15.43 1.29
C GLN A 144 7.88 14.31 0.25
N SER A 145 7.50 13.10 0.64
CA SER A 145 7.47 11.91 -0.23
C SER A 145 6.24 11.83 -1.14
N MET A 146 5.21 12.66 -0.92
CA MET A 146 3.94 12.55 -1.63
C MET A 146 4.09 12.51 -3.15
N PRO A 147 4.84 13.42 -3.81
CA PRO A 147 5.00 13.38 -5.26
C PRO A 147 5.53 12.02 -5.75
N MET A 148 6.57 11.52 -5.08
CA MET A 148 7.17 10.23 -5.40
C MET A 148 6.21 9.06 -5.17
N LEU A 149 5.40 9.10 -4.09
CA LEU A 149 4.39 8.08 -3.81
C LEU A 149 3.29 8.08 -4.87
N LEU A 150 2.85 9.25 -5.33
CA LEU A 150 1.83 9.36 -6.37
C LEU A 150 2.34 8.82 -7.71
N ASP A 151 3.58 9.17 -8.09
CA ASP A 151 4.21 8.64 -9.30
C ASP A 151 4.36 7.11 -9.24
N ALA A 152 4.78 6.57 -8.09
CA ALA A 152 4.89 5.14 -7.86
C ALA A 152 3.52 4.44 -7.94
N ILE A 153 2.47 5.01 -7.33
CA ILE A 153 1.10 4.48 -7.39
C ILE A 153 0.60 4.47 -8.85
N GLN A 154 0.83 5.55 -9.59
CA GLN A 154 0.44 5.62 -10.99
C GLN A 154 1.16 4.56 -11.83
N ALA A 155 2.46 4.39 -11.63
CA ALA A 155 3.23 3.34 -12.30
C ALA A 155 2.73 1.92 -11.95
N MET A 156 2.35 1.68 -10.69
CA MET A 156 1.77 0.40 -10.27
C MET A 156 0.42 0.12 -10.93
N LEU A 157 -0.45 1.13 -11.06
CA LEU A 157 -1.74 1.00 -11.74
C LEU A 157 -1.57 0.65 -13.22
N LEU A 158 -0.65 1.33 -13.91
CA LEU A 158 -0.32 1.09 -15.31
C LEU A 158 0.31 -0.30 -15.55
N ASN A 159 1.23 -0.72 -14.67
CA ASN A 159 1.87 -2.03 -14.82
C ASN A 159 0.84 -3.16 -14.60
N GLN A 160 -0.08 -3.01 -13.64
CA GLN A 160 -1.11 -4.02 -13.42
C GLN A 160 -2.17 -4.08 -14.53
N SER A 161 -2.50 -2.97 -15.21
CA SER A 161 -3.37 -3.04 -16.40
C SER A 161 -2.70 -3.85 -17.51
N GLN A 162 -1.41 -3.60 -17.79
CA GLN A 162 -0.66 -4.35 -18.80
C GLN A 162 -0.55 -5.85 -18.48
N GLN A 163 -0.32 -6.21 -17.22
CA GLN A 163 -0.27 -7.62 -16.81
C GLN A 163 -1.60 -8.35 -17.04
N LEU A 164 -2.73 -7.67 -16.84
CA LEU A 164 -4.04 -8.27 -17.13
C LEU A 164 -4.17 -8.57 -18.63
N LEU A 165 -3.80 -7.64 -19.50
CA LEU A 165 -3.82 -7.87 -20.95
C LEU A 165 -2.97 -9.08 -21.36
N LEU A 166 -1.77 -9.23 -20.78
CA LEU A 166 -0.88 -10.36 -21.08
C LEU A 166 -1.46 -11.71 -20.64
N ILE A 167 -2.10 -11.77 -19.47
CA ILE A 167 -2.75 -12.99 -18.96
C ILE A 167 -3.89 -13.44 -19.88
N PHE A 168 -4.66 -12.48 -20.40
CA PHE A 168 -5.74 -12.78 -21.34
C PHE A 168 -5.16 -13.17 -22.71
N SER A 169 -4.22 -12.40 -23.27
CA SER A 169 -3.69 -12.63 -24.63
C SER A 169 -2.82 -13.88 -24.80
N ALA A 170 -2.33 -14.44 -23.69
CA ALA A 170 -1.48 -15.64 -23.67
C ALA A 170 -2.27 -16.96 -23.59
N ARG A 171 -3.60 -16.89 -23.67
CA ARG A 171 -4.50 -18.04 -23.80
C ARG A 171 -5.30 -17.96 -25.09
#